data_AF-A0A162NQZ9-F1
#
_entry.id   AF-A0A162NQZ9-F1
#
_cell.length_a   1.000
_cell.length_b   1.000
_cell.length_c   1.000
_cell.angle_alpha   90.00
_cell.angle_beta   90.00
_cell.angle_gamma   90.00
#
_symmetry.space_group_name_H-M   'P 1'
#
loop_
_entity.id
_entity.type
_entity.pdbx_description
1 polymer ?
#
loop_
_entity_poly.entity_id
_entity_poly.type
_entity_poly.pdbx_seq_one_letter_code
_entity_poly.pdbx_strand_id
1 'polypeptide(L)'
;MITIVAKAPTHQSAKFVFTHFNNNSGWASPAYVAVVGLLQAQFTLTGFDSSAHMSEETKNAEISGPVGMTMAVLVSAIMGFLFIIAFLFSIQDFEATVGSATGFPVMQIIYDCVGHAGAIVLMVMLIIACWQCGFASVAANSRMIYAFSRDNAMPGSKYWHKIDLKRQSPINAVWLSVLIASLLALPALGNSTAFSAITSVATIGLYISYAVPIFAKLVNKKQFHRGPLHLGRFS
;
A
#
# COMPACT_ATOMS: atom_id res chain seq x y z
N MET A 1 -13.05 11.13 -6.02
CA MET A 1 -14.34 10.49 -5.69
C MET A 1 -15.51 11.41 -6.04
N ILE A 2 -15.73 12.51 -5.31
CA ILE A 2 -16.91 13.39 -5.49
C ILE A 2 -17.04 13.88 -6.95
N THR A 3 -15.96 14.39 -7.54
CA THR A 3 -15.96 14.89 -8.91
C THR A 3 -16.37 13.83 -9.94
N ILE A 4 -15.99 12.57 -9.72
CA ILE A 4 -16.25 11.47 -10.67
C ILE A 4 -17.72 11.08 -10.59
N VAL A 5 -18.26 10.88 -9.39
CA VAL A 5 -19.69 10.56 -9.20
C VAL A 5 -20.58 11.70 -9.71
N ALA A 6 -20.20 12.95 -9.48
CA ALA A 6 -20.98 14.12 -9.87
C ALA A 6 -20.95 14.42 -11.38
N LYS A 7 -19.88 14.01 -12.09
CA LYS A 7 -19.74 14.25 -13.53
C LYS A 7 -20.05 13.04 -14.38
N ALA A 8 -20.16 11.85 -13.79
CA ALA A 8 -20.56 10.63 -14.49
C ALA A 8 -21.88 10.85 -15.25
N PRO A 9 -21.90 10.65 -16.59
CA PRO A 9 -23.11 10.80 -17.40
C PRO A 9 -24.26 9.88 -16.95
N THR A 10 -23.93 8.66 -16.56
CA THR A 10 -24.86 7.66 -16.03
C THR A 10 -24.25 6.93 -14.85
N HIS A 11 -25.11 6.31 -14.03
CA HIS A 11 -24.67 5.45 -12.93
C HIS A 11 -25.15 4.01 -13.13
N GLN A 12 -24.27 3.05 -12.85
CA GLN A 12 -24.61 1.64 -12.92
C GLN A 12 -25.63 1.25 -11.85
N SER A 13 -26.42 0.21 -12.14
CA SER A 13 -27.39 -0.31 -11.18
C SER A 13 -26.70 -0.96 -9.98
N ALA A 14 -27.32 -0.90 -8.79
CA ALA A 14 -26.81 -1.60 -7.60
C ALA A 14 -26.71 -3.11 -7.83
N LYS A 15 -27.60 -3.70 -8.64
CA LYS A 15 -27.51 -5.10 -9.05
C LYS A 15 -26.20 -5.37 -9.78
N PHE A 16 -25.82 -4.53 -10.74
CA PHE A 16 -24.54 -4.67 -11.42
C PHE A 16 -23.37 -4.58 -10.44
N VAL A 17 -23.32 -3.51 -9.62
CA VAL A 17 -22.19 -3.26 -8.72
C VAL A 17 -21.97 -4.37 -7.68
N PHE A 18 -23.04 -4.96 -7.13
CA PHE A 18 -22.92 -5.96 -6.06
C PHE A 18 -23.03 -7.42 -6.52
N THR A 19 -23.54 -7.70 -7.73
CA THR A 19 -23.79 -9.09 -8.17
C THR A 19 -23.05 -9.49 -9.44
N HIS A 20 -22.55 -8.53 -10.22
CA HIS A 20 -21.78 -8.85 -11.42
C HIS A 20 -20.37 -9.30 -11.04
N PHE A 21 -20.01 -10.53 -11.43
CA PHE A 21 -18.69 -11.10 -11.20
C PHE A 21 -18.02 -11.42 -12.53
N ASN A 22 -16.94 -10.69 -12.86
CA ASN A 22 -16.15 -10.95 -14.05
C ASN A 22 -14.89 -11.74 -13.70
N ASN A 23 -14.70 -12.88 -14.38
CA ASN A 23 -13.53 -13.74 -14.23
C ASN A 23 -12.68 -13.74 -15.52
N ASN A 24 -11.81 -12.75 -15.65
CA ASN A 24 -10.80 -12.69 -16.71
C ASN A 24 -9.44 -13.28 -16.30
N SER A 25 -9.40 -14.04 -15.20
CA SER A 25 -8.14 -14.56 -14.65
C SER A 25 -7.66 -15.85 -15.30
N GLY A 26 -8.52 -16.53 -16.08
CA GLY A 26 -8.26 -17.85 -16.66
C GLY A 26 -8.42 -19.03 -15.69
N TRP A 27 -8.71 -18.78 -14.41
CA TRP A 27 -8.93 -19.83 -13.40
C TRP A 27 -10.38 -20.29 -13.36
N ALA A 28 -10.60 -21.61 -13.26
CA ALA A 28 -11.95 -22.19 -13.27
C ALA A 28 -12.76 -21.96 -11.98
N SER A 29 -12.11 -21.68 -10.84
CA SER A 29 -12.77 -21.53 -9.54
C SER A 29 -13.05 -20.05 -9.20
N PRO A 30 -14.32 -19.60 -9.16
CA PRO A 30 -14.67 -18.23 -8.78
C PRO A 30 -14.22 -17.86 -7.37
N ALA A 31 -14.23 -18.83 -6.45
CA ALA A 31 -13.79 -18.62 -5.07
C ALA A 31 -12.29 -18.29 -5.00
N TYR A 32 -11.48 -18.98 -5.81
CA TYR A 32 -10.05 -18.70 -5.89
C TYR A 32 -9.79 -17.30 -6.44
N VAL A 33 -10.50 -16.91 -7.51
CA VAL A 33 -10.38 -15.58 -8.13
C VAL A 33 -10.80 -14.48 -7.17
N ALA A 34 -11.84 -14.70 -6.37
CA ALA A 34 -12.25 -13.77 -5.32
C ALA A 34 -11.14 -13.56 -4.27
N VAL A 35 -10.50 -14.64 -3.81
CA VAL A 35 -9.38 -14.57 -2.86
C VAL A 35 -8.16 -13.87 -3.46
N VAL A 36 -7.84 -14.14 -4.73
CA VAL A 36 -6.75 -13.44 -5.44
C VAL A 36 -7.07 -11.94 -5.57
N GLY A 37 -8.32 -11.57 -5.84
CA GLY A 37 -8.75 -10.17 -5.86
C GLY A 37 -8.57 -9.46 -4.51
N LEU A 38 -8.77 -10.17 -3.40
CA LEU A 38 -8.54 -9.64 -2.05
C LEU A 38 -7.06 -9.31 -1.78
N LEU A 39 -6.11 -9.97 -2.46
CA LEU A 39 -4.68 -9.66 -2.31
C LEU A 39 -4.38 -8.20 -2.67
N GLN A 40 -5.03 -7.66 -3.70
CA GLN A 40 -4.81 -6.26 -4.10
C GLN A 40 -5.37 -5.27 -3.07
N ALA A 41 -6.51 -5.60 -2.46
CA ALA A 41 -7.05 -4.83 -1.36
C ALA A 41 -6.11 -4.89 -0.14
N GLN A 42 -5.55 -6.06 0.16
CA GLN A 42 -4.58 -6.24 1.25
C GLN A 42 -3.28 -5.47 1.00
N PHE A 43 -2.77 -5.44 -0.23
CA PHE A 43 -1.59 -4.67 -0.62
C PHE A 43 -1.80 -3.17 -0.34
N THR A 44 -2.99 -2.65 -0.62
CA THR A 44 -3.32 -1.23 -0.41
C THR A 44 -3.39 -0.84 1.07
N LEU A 45 -3.66 -1.80 1.97
CA LEU A 45 -3.72 -1.59 3.41
C LEU A 45 -2.40 -1.87 4.13
N THR A 46 -1.29 -2.03 3.41
CA THR A 46 0.03 -2.24 4.01
C THR A 46 0.66 -0.95 4.54
N GLY A 47 1.70 -1.08 5.37
CA GLY A 47 2.51 0.05 5.83
C GLY A 47 1.96 0.84 7.00
N PHE A 48 0.89 0.36 7.67
CA PHE A 48 0.37 0.97 8.89
C PHE A 48 1.41 1.06 10.01
N ASP A 49 2.36 0.12 10.05
CA ASP A 49 3.49 0.06 10.98
C ASP A 49 4.56 1.14 10.71
N SER A 50 4.45 1.92 9.63
CA SER A 50 5.31 3.09 9.39
C SER A 50 5.30 4.08 10.55
N SER A 51 4.19 4.16 11.28
CA SER A 51 4.09 4.94 12.52
C SER A 51 5.00 4.43 13.64
N ALA A 52 5.28 3.11 13.68
CA ALA A 52 6.24 2.53 14.62
C ALA A 52 7.69 2.82 14.21
N HIS A 53 8.00 2.82 12.91
CA HIS A 53 9.34 3.19 12.41
C HIS A 53 9.71 4.65 12.71
N MET A 54 8.72 5.50 13.01
CA MET A 54 8.89 6.91 13.36
C MET A 54 8.64 7.19 14.85
N SER A 55 8.61 6.16 15.70
CA SER A 55 8.26 6.29 17.12
C SER A 55 9.22 7.20 17.87
N GLU A 56 10.51 7.22 17.51
CA GLU A 56 11.54 8.05 18.15
C GLU A 56 11.27 9.56 17.98
N GLU A 57 10.52 9.96 16.96
CA GLU A 57 10.16 11.36 16.69
C GLU A 57 8.73 11.69 17.15
N THR A 58 8.00 10.69 17.67
CA THR A 58 6.58 10.81 18.02
C THR A 58 6.39 11.09 19.51
N LYS A 59 5.67 12.16 19.85
CA LYS A 59 5.27 12.43 21.24
C LYS A 59 4.31 11.34 21.73
N ASN A 60 4.55 10.82 22.93
CA ASN A 60 3.76 9.73 23.54
C ASN A 60 3.67 8.48 22.66
N ALA A 61 4.80 8.06 22.08
CA ALA A 61 4.86 6.94 21.13
C ALA A 61 4.18 5.65 21.61
N GLU A 62 4.19 5.36 22.91
CA GLU A 62 3.54 4.18 23.51
C GLU A 62 2.02 4.12 23.29
N ILE A 63 1.36 5.28 23.13
CA ILE A 63 -0.09 5.38 22.87
C ILE A 63 -0.33 5.83 21.43
N SER A 64 0.38 6.86 20.98
CA SER A 64 0.23 7.46 19.65
C SER A 64 0.53 6.49 18.53
N GLY A 65 1.52 5.61 18.69
CA GLY A 65 1.86 4.59 17.69
C GLY A 65 0.71 3.60 17.47
N PRO A 66 0.28 2.85 18.51
CA PRO A 66 -0.83 1.90 18.40
C PRO A 66 -2.17 2.51 17.95
N VAL A 67 -2.51 3.70 18.45
CA VAL A 67 -3.73 4.43 18.01
C VAL A 67 -3.59 4.84 16.55
N GLY A 68 -2.43 5.38 16.16
CA GLY A 68 -2.13 5.78 14.79
C GLY A 68 -2.25 4.62 13.81
N MET A 69 -1.67 3.45 14.13
CA MET A 69 -1.80 2.23 13.33
C MET A 69 -3.26 1.83 13.13
N THR A 70 -4.04 1.79 14.21
CA THR A 70 -5.44 1.35 14.16
C THR A 70 -6.30 2.34 13.37
N MET A 71 -6.13 3.64 13.61
CA MET A 71 -6.85 4.69 12.88
C MET A 71 -6.49 4.71 11.40
N ALA A 72 -5.21 4.55 11.06
CA ALA A 72 -4.77 4.51 9.67
C ALA A 72 -5.44 3.37 8.90
N VAL A 73 -5.50 2.16 9.48
CA VAL A 73 -6.18 1.01 8.87
C VAL A 73 -7.68 1.25 8.73
N LEU A 74 -8.36 1.69 9.79
CA LEU A 74 -9.82 1.89 9.78
C LEU A 74 -10.24 2.96 8.78
N VAL A 75 -9.57 4.12 8.79
CA VAL A 75 -9.89 5.22 7.88
C VAL A 75 -9.59 4.82 6.43
N SER A 76 -8.46 4.15 6.18
CA SER A 76 -8.11 3.69 4.83
C SER A 76 -9.08 2.63 4.31
N ALA A 77 -9.53 1.70 5.16
CA ALA A 77 -10.53 0.69 4.79
C ALA A 77 -11.87 1.33 4.42
N ILE A 78 -12.38 2.25 5.24
CA ILE A 78 -13.67 2.93 5.00
C ILE A 78 -13.58 3.80 3.73
N MET A 79 -12.55 4.66 3.65
CA MET A 79 -12.39 5.56 2.50
C MET A 79 -12.11 4.80 1.22
N GLY A 80 -11.26 3.76 1.27
CA GLY A 80 -10.98 2.90 0.12
C GLY A 80 -12.22 2.17 -0.36
N PHE A 81 -13.04 1.66 0.56
CA PHE A 81 -14.31 1.01 0.20
C PHE A 81 -15.30 1.97 -0.48
N LEU A 82 -15.50 3.16 0.10
CA LEU A 82 -16.35 4.19 -0.50
C LEU A 82 -15.83 4.64 -1.87
N PHE A 83 -14.50 4.76 -2.01
CA PHE A 83 -13.85 5.11 -3.26
C PHE A 83 -14.10 4.05 -4.34
N ILE A 84 -13.93 2.76 -4.03
CA ILE A 84 -14.19 1.67 -4.97
C ILE A 84 -15.66 1.66 -5.39
N ILE A 85 -16.60 1.77 -4.44
CA ILE A 85 -18.03 1.84 -4.74
C ILE A 85 -18.33 3.00 -5.70
N ALA A 86 -17.83 4.20 -5.39
CA ALA A 86 -18.03 5.36 -6.24
C ALA A 86 -17.54 5.14 -7.67
N PHE A 87 -16.39 4.49 -7.85
CA PHE A 87 -15.86 4.17 -9.18
C PHE A 87 -16.70 3.12 -9.90
N LEU A 88 -17.13 2.05 -9.21
CA LEU A 88 -17.97 1.01 -9.81
C LEU A 88 -19.32 1.57 -10.29
N PHE A 89 -19.94 2.46 -9.51
CA PHE A 89 -21.16 3.15 -9.92
C PHE A 89 -20.94 4.10 -11.10
N SER A 90 -19.73 4.65 -11.25
CA SER A 90 -19.37 5.57 -12.33
C SER A 90 -18.88 4.91 -13.63
N ILE A 91 -18.86 3.57 -13.72
CA ILE A 91 -18.50 2.87 -14.97
C ILE A 91 -19.54 3.22 -16.06
N GLN A 92 -19.10 3.76 -17.19
CA GLN A 92 -19.99 4.06 -18.33
C GLN A 92 -20.13 2.85 -19.26
N ASP A 93 -19.00 2.28 -19.69
CA ASP A 93 -18.95 1.06 -20.50
C ASP A 93 -17.95 0.07 -19.87
N PHE A 94 -18.47 -1.07 -19.43
CA PHE A 94 -17.68 -2.10 -18.75
C PHE A 94 -16.68 -2.77 -19.69
N GLU A 95 -17.08 -3.11 -20.92
CA GLU A 95 -16.22 -3.80 -21.88
C GLU A 95 -15.10 -2.88 -22.35
N ALA A 96 -15.41 -1.60 -22.60
CA ALA A 96 -14.39 -0.60 -22.92
C ALA A 96 -13.44 -0.34 -21.74
N THR A 97 -13.94 -0.41 -20.50
CA THR A 97 -13.13 -0.24 -19.28
C THR A 97 -12.15 -1.39 -19.07
N VAL A 98 -12.62 -2.64 -19.24
CA VAL A 98 -11.81 -3.85 -19.07
C VAL A 98 -10.84 -4.06 -20.24
N GLY A 99 -11.28 -3.75 -21.46
CA GLY A 99 -10.49 -3.83 -22.69
C GLY A 99 -9.70 -2.57 -23.03
N SER A 100 -9.58 -1.60 -22.11
CA SER A 100 -8.96 -0.31 -22.40
C SER A 100 -7.53 -0.47 -22.94
N ALA A 101 -7.25 0.20 -24.07
CA ALA A 101 -5.92 0.23 -24.68
C ALA A 101 -4.83 0.82 -23.76
N THR A 102 -5.24 1.56 -22.72
CA THR A 102 -4.31 2.09 -21.70
C THR A 102 -3.81 1.01 -20.74
N GLY A 103 -4.50 -0.12 -20.63
CA GLY A 103 -4.23 -1.15 -19.62
C GLY A 103 -4.59 -0.76 -18.18
N PHE A 104 -5.19 0.42 -17.97
CA PHE A 104 -5.54 0.94 -16.64
C PHE A 104 -7.04 1.29 -16.55
N PRO A 105 -7.88 0.37 -16.06
CA PRO A 105 -9.33 0.58 -15.95
C PRO A 105 -9.75 1.85 -15.21
N VAL A 106 -9.01 2.21 -14.14
CA VAL A 106 -9.26 3.43 -13.35
C VAL A 106 -9.09 4.70 -14.20
N MET A 107 -8.09 4.72 -15.09
CA MET A 107 -7.87 5.84 -16.00
C MET A 107 -9.02 5.96 -17.00
N GLN A 108 -9.49 4.83 -17.54
CA GLN A 108 -10.62 4.80 -18.47
C GLN A 108 -11.91 5.35 -17.82
N ILE A 109 -12.24 4.89 -16.61
CA ILE A 109 -13.42 5.38 -15.87
C ILE A 109 -13.36 6.89 -15.66
N ILE A 110 -12.20 7.42 -15.28
CA ILE A 110 -12.00 8.86 -15.11
C ILE A 110 -12.21 9.58 -16.44
N TYR A 111 -11.59 9.09 -17.52
CA TYR A 111 -11.73 9.66 -18.85
C TYR A 111 -13.19 9.73 -19.31
N ASP A 112 -13.93 8.64 -19.14
CA ASP A 112 -15.32 8.53 -19.57
C ASP A 112 -16.25 9.46 -18.74
N CYS A 113 -15.90 9.73 -17.48
CA CYS A 113 -16.72 10.57 -16.60
C CYS A 113 -16.45 12.07 -16.74
N VAL A 114 -15.18 12.49 -16.82
CA VAL A 114 -14.81 13.92 -16.77
C VAL A 114 -14.20 14.45 -18.07
N GLY A 115 -14.04 13.60 -19.08
CA GLY A 115 -13.41 13.94 -20.35
C GLY A 115 -11.89 14.13 -20.25
N HIS A 116 -11.24 14.35 -21.39
CA HIS A 116 -9.78 14.37 -21.52
C HIS A 116 -9.07 15.35 -20.57
N ALA A 117 -9.50 16.61 -20.54
CA ALA A 117 -8.86 17.64 -19.70
C ALA A 117 -9.01 17.36 -18.20
N GLY A 118 -10.20 16.93 -17.76
CA GLY A 118 -10.44 16.55 -16.37
C GLY A 118 -9.65 15.31 -15.96
N ALA A 119 -9.53 14.34 -16.88
CA ALA A 119 -8.76 13.13 -16.64
C ALA A 119 -7.27 13.41 -16.44
N ILE A 120 -6.67 14.29 -17.25
CA ILE A 120 -5.28 14.71 -17.06
C ILE A 120 -5.06 15.30 -15.68
N VAL A 121 -5.91 16.25 -15.25
CA VAL A 121 -5.76 16.90 -13.94
C VAL A 121 -5.85 15.89 -12.80
N LEU A 122 -6.82 14.98 -12.84
CA LEU A 122 -6.99 13.95 -11.82
C LEU A 122 -5.84 12.94 -11.83
N MET A 123 -5.34 12.54 -13.01
CA MET A 123 -4.21 11.64 -13.12
C MET A 123 -2.91 12.27 -12.62
N VAL A 124 -2.66 13.56 -12.89
CA VAL A 124 -1.51 14.29 -12.34
C VAL A 124 -1.59 14.33 -10.82
N MET A 125 -2.77 14.58 -10.25
CA MET A 125 -2.96 14.54 -8.79
C MET A 125 -2.66 13.16 -8.21
N LEU A 126 -3.09 12.08 -8.87
CA LEU A 126 -2.76 10.71 -8.47
C LEU A 126 -1.26 10.43 -8.55
N ILE A 127 -0.57 10.90 -9.59
CA ILE A 127 0.89 10.77 -9.72
C ILE A 127 1.62 11.47 -8.57
N ILE A 128 1.18 12.68 -8.20
CA ILE A 128 1.76 13.42 -7.07
C ILE A 128 1.53 12.67 -5.75
N ALA A 129 0.33 12.11 -5.54
CA ALA A 129 0.04 11.31 -4.36
C ALA A 129 0.91 10.04 -4.29
N CYS A 130 1.07 9.33 -5.40
CA CYS A 130 1.96 8.16 -5.50
C CYS A 130 3.42 8.54 -5.24
N TRP A 131 3.87 9.69 -5.74
CA TRP A 131 5.21 10.21 -5.49
C TRP A 131 5.44 10.46 -3.99
N GLN A 132 4.48 11.10 -3.32
CA GLN A 132 4.54 11.34 -1.88
C GLN A 132 4.58 10.03 -1.07
N CYS A 133 3.81 9.02 -1.48
CA CYS A 133 3.84 7.69 -0.89
C CYS A 133 5.22 7.02 -1.05
N GLY A 134 5.80 7.11 -2.25
CA GLY A 134 7.14 6.60 -2.53
C GLY A 134 8.21 7.28 -1.66
N PHE A 135 8.14 8.61 -1.54
CA PHE A 135 9.04 9.37 -0.68
C PHE A 135 8.96 8.93 0.79
N ALA A 136 7.75 8.80 1.33
CA ALA A 136 7.54 8.34 2.71
C ALA A 136 8.10 6.91 2.92
N SER A 137 7.90 6.02 1.95
CA SER A 137 8.39 4.64 1.99
C SER A 137 9.92 4.58 2.01
N VAL A 138 10.60 5.38 1.17
CA VAL A 138 12.06 5.47 1.15
C VAL A 138 12.59 6.04 2.46
N ALA A 139 11.91 7.05 3.03
CA ALA A 139 12.27 7.63 4.31
C ALA A 139 12.21 6.57 5.44
N ALA A 140 11.12 5.81 5.53
CA ALA A 140 10.98 4.74 6.52
C ALA A 140 12.04 3.63 6.32
N ASN A 141 12.23 3.16 5.08
CA ASN A 141 13.19 2.08 4.79
C ASN A 141 14.63 2.47 5.12
N SER A 142 15.03 3.73 4.84
CA SER A 142 16.37 4.22 5.17
C SER A 142 16.66 4.20 6.67
N ARG A 143 15.65 4.44 7.52
CA ARG A 143 15.77 4.36 8.98
C ARG A 143 15.91 2.93 9.47
N MET A 144 15.15 2.00 8.88
CA MET A 144 15.31 0.57 9.18
C MET A 144 16.71 0.08 8.81
N ILE A 145 17.19 0.38 7.60
CA ILE A 145 18.55 0.02 7.15
C ILE A 145 19.60 0.57 8.10
N TYR A 146 19.45 1.83 8.54
CA TYR A 146 20.35 2.44 9.51
C TYR A 146 20.33 1.71 10.86
N ALA A 147 19.15 1.40 11.41
CA ALA A 147 18.99 0.67 12.67
C ALA A 147 19.62 -0.73 12.61
N PHE A 148 19.35 -1.50 11.55
CA PHE A 148 19.99 -2.83 11.35
C PHE A 148 21.51 -2.73 11.17
N SER A 149 21.99 -1.65 10.56
CA SER A 149 23.43 -1.42 10.40
C SER A 149 24.12 -1.04 11.71
N ARG A 150 23.42 -0.38 12.64
CA ARG A 150 23.91 -0.11 14.00
C ARG A 150 24.17 -1.42 14.75
N ASP A 151 23.32 -2.41 14.54
CA ASP A 151 23.41 -3.71 15.21
C ASP A 151 24.32 -4.71 14.46
N ASN A 152 25.09 -4.24 13.46
CA ASN A 152 25.95 -5.06 12.58
C ASN A 152 25.24 -6.22 11.88
N ALA A 153 23.92 -6.12 11.70
CA ALA A 153 23.09 -7.17 11.12
C ALA A 153 23.11 -7.20 9.58
N MET A 154 23.88 -6.31 8.92
CA MET A 154 23.98 -6.24 7.46
C MET A 154 25.44 -6.23 6.96
N PRO A 155 25.71 -6.86 5.80
CA PRO A 155 27.02 -6.81 5.17
C PRO A 155 27.39 -5.36 4.80
N GLY A 156 28.58 -4.94 5.21
CA GLY A 156 29.02 -3.55 5.03
C GLY A 156 28.37 -2.55 5.97
N SER A 157 27.85 -2.99 7.13
CA SER A 157 27.20 -2.16 8.18
C SER A 157 27.88 -0.80 8.42
N LYS A 158 29.22 -0.76 8.43
CA LYS A 158 30.03 0.46 8.59
C LYS A 158 29.79 1.54 7.52
N TYR A 159 29.37 1.19 6.31
CA TYR A 159 29.07 2.14 5.23
C TYR A 159 27.64 2.70 5.32
N TRP A 160 26.69 1.87 5.75
CA TRP A 160 25.27 2.20 5.82
C TRP A 160 24.89 2.92 7.13
N HIS A 161 25.66 2.72 8.20
CA HIS A 161 25.51 3.41 9.48
C HIS A 161 26.02 4.86 9.47
N LYS A 162 26.63 5.34 8.37
CA LYS A 162 27.10 6.73 8.32
C LYS A 162 25.92 7.71 8.15
N ILE A 163 25.73 8.56 9.17
CA ILE A 163 24.81 9.71 9.11
C ILE A 163 25.57 10.92 8.57
N ASP A 164 24.94 11.65 7.66
CA ASP A 164 25.42 12.96 7.24
C ASP A 164 25.14 14.01 8.33
N LEU A 165 26.18 14.67 8.85
CA LEU A 165 26.09 15.64 9.95
C LEU A 165 25.26 16.89 9.61
N LYS A 166 25.18 17.27 8.33
CA LYS A 166 24.46 18.48 7.89
C LYS A 166 22.97 18.22 7.68
N ARG A 167 22.62 17.01 7.21
CA ARG A 167 21.24 16.62 6.92
C ARG A 167 20.61 15.71 7.98
N GLN A 168 21.38 15.25 8.97
CA GLN A 168 20.94 14.37 10.06
C GLN A 168 20.21 13.12 9.53
N SER A 169 20.61 12.62 8.35
CA SER A 169 19.93 11.53 7.64
C SER A 169 20.95 10.57 7.02
N PRO A 170 20.68 9.24 7.01
CA PRO A 170 21.56 8.23 6.44
C PRO A 170 21.45 8.20 4.90
N ILE A 171 22.09 9.15 4.22
CA ILE A 171 22.01 9.32 2.75
C ILE A 171 22.42 8.04 1.99
N ASN A 172 23.41 7.30 2.50
CA ASN A 172 23.84 6.04 1.88
C ASN A 172 22.75 4.96 1.90
N ALA A 173 21.98 4.89 3.01
CA ALA A 173 20.85 3.97 3.15
C ALA A 173 19.69 4.36 2.22
N VAL A 174 19.46 5.66 2.01
CA VAL A 174 18.48 6.17 1.06
C VAL A 174 18.82 5.72 -0.37
N TRP A 175 20.07 5.93 -0.81
CA TRP A 175 20.49 5.53 -2.16
C TRP A 175 20.46 4.01 -2.35
N LEU A 176 20.81 3.23 -1.33
CA LEU A 176 20.66 1.77 -1.39
C LEU A 176 19.19 1.37 -1.60
N SER A 177 18.28 1.98 -0.85
CA SER A 177 16.83 1.75 -0.98
C SER A 177 16.34 2.08 -2.39
N VAL A 178 16.72 3.25 -2.91
CA VAL A 178 16.32 3.72 -4.23
C VAL A 178 16.88 2.82 -5.32
N LEU A 179 18.14 2.39 -5.20
CA LEU A 179 18.79 1.52 -6.19
C LEU A 179 18.13 0.15 -6.25
N ILE A 180 17.89 -0.49 -5.10
CA ILE A 180 17.22 -1.80 -5.03
C ILE A 180 15.78 -1.68 -5.56
N ALA A 181 15.03 -0.65 -5.13
CA ALA A 181 13.68 -0.42 -5.62
C ALA A 181 13.64 -0.18 -7.13
N SER A 182 14.60 0.58 -7.68
CA SER A 182 14.71 0.83 -9.12
C SER A 182 15.01 -0.46 -9.89
N LEU A 183 15.94 -1.29 -9.41
CA LEU A 183 16.26 -2.58 -10.02
C LEU A 183 15.07 -3.53 -10.02
N LEU A 184 14.29 -3.56 -8.93
CA LEU A 184 13.06 -4.35 -8.86
C LEU A 184 11.93 -3.79 -9.73
N ALA A 185 11.89 -2.47 -9.95
CA ALA A 185 10.91 -1.84 -10.81
C ALA A 185 11.20 -2.05 -12.32
N LEU A 186 12.45 -2.24 -12.72
CA LEU A 186 12.83 -2.41 -14.13
C LEU A 186 12.06 -3.55 -14.84
N PRO A 187 11.95 -4.79 -14.29
CA PRO A 187 11.13 -5.85 -14.89
C PRO A 187 9.65 -5.49 -15.01
N ALA A 188 9.13 -4.68 -14.08
CA ALA A 188 7.72 -4.30 -14.06
C ALA A 188 7.34 -3.30 -15.16
N LEU A 189 8.31 -2.56 -15.74
CA LEU A 189 8.05 -1.58 -16.80
C LEU A 189 7.59 -2.23 -18.12
N GLY A 190 8.03 -3.46 -18.40
CA GLY A 190 7.73 -4.16 -19.65
C GLY A 190 6.75 -5.34 -19.50
N ASN A 191 6.46 -5.77 -18.27
CA ASN A 191 5.68 -6.99 -18.03
C ASN A 191 4.72 -6.84 -16.83
N SER A 192 3.42 -6.81 -17.12
CA SER A 192 2.34 -6.74 -16.11
C SER A 192 2.30 -7.97 -15.19
N THR A 193 2.74 -9.13 -15.67
CA THR A 193 2.89 -10.35 -14.85
C THR A 193 4.02 -10.17 -13.85
N ALA A 194 5.14 -9.57 -14.26
CA ALA A 194 6.26 -9.28 -13.35
C ALA A 194 5.83 -8.28 -12.27
N PHE A 195 5.10 -7.23 -12.63
CA PHE A 195 4.52 -6.29 -11.66
C PHE A 195 3.62 -7.00 -10.64
N SER A 196 2.71 -7.85 -11.12
CA SER A 196 1.78 -8.60 -10.26
C SER A 196 2.52 -9.59 -9.35
N ALA A 197 3.58 -10.23 -9.84
CA ALA A 197 4.42 -11.12 -9.05
C ALA A 197 5.20 -10.37 -7.96
N ILE A 198 5.82 -9.24 -8.30
CA ILE A 198 6.59 -8.41 -7.35
C ILE A 198 5.69 -7.89 -6.23
N THR A 199 4.52 -7.33 -6.57
CA THR A 199 3.55 -6.83 -5.60
C THR A 199 3.02 -7.95 -4.71
N SER A 200 2.75 -9.14 -5.26
CA SER A 200 2.33 -10.30 -4.48
C SER A 200 3.40 -10.76 -3.49
N VAL A 201 4.65 -10.88 -3.93
CA VAL A 201 5.78 -11.28 -3.07
C VAL A 201 6.04 -10.23 -1.99
N ALA A 202 6.00 -8.94 -2.33
CA ALA A 202 6.15 -7.86 -1.36
C ALA A 202 5.06 -7.90 -0.29
N THR A 203 3.80 -8.13 -0.70
CA THR A 203 2.66 -8.27 0.21
C THR A 203 2.87 -9.45 1.15
N ILE A 204 3.07 -10.65 0.60
CA ILE A 204 3.22 -11.89 1.39
C ILE A 204 4.43 -11.79 2.32
N GLY A 205 5.57 -11.30 1.83
CA GLY A 205 6.78 -11.13 2.62
C GLY A 205 6.58 -10.18 3.80
N LEU A 206 5.86 -9.08 3.59
CA LEU A 206 5.52 -8.15 4.66
C LEU A 206 4.60 -8.78 5.72
N TYR A 207 3.59 -9.55 5.30
CA TYR A 207 2.71 -10.25 6.25
C TYR A 207 3.44 -11.35 7.03
N ILE A 208 4.40 -12.05 6.42
CA ILE A 208 5.27 -12.99 7.13
C ILE A 208 6.12 -12.24 8.16
N SER A 209 6.67 -11.06 7.80
CA SER A 209 7.40 -10.21 8.74
C SER A 209 6.55 -9.82 9.95
N TYR A 210 5.28 -9.48 9.76
CA TYR A 210 4.34 -9.21 10.86
C TYR A 210 4.02 -10.44 11.71
N ALA A 211 4.07 -11.65 11.15
CA ALA A 211 3.85 -12.87 11.90
C ALA A 211 4.99 -13.18 12.90
N VAL A 212 6.23 -12.76 12.60
CA VAL A 212 7.40 -12.99 13.46
C VAL A 212 7.25 -12.39 14.87
N PRO A 213 6.96 -11.08 15.06
CA PRO A 213 6.78 -10.52 16.40
C PRO A 213 5.54 -11.08 17.12
N ILE A 214 4.48 -11.44 16.38
CA ILE A 214 3.30 -12.11 16.96
C ILE A 214 3.69 -13.48 17.52
N PHE A 215 4.44 -14.27 16.75
CA PHE A 215 4.93 -15.57 17.19
C PHE A 215 5.89 -15.44 18.38
N ALA A 216 6.83 -14.48 18.33
CA ALA A 216 7.75 -14.20 19.43
C ALA A 216 7.01 -13.85 20.73
N LYS A 217 5.95 -13.03 20.65
CA LYS A 217 5.05 -12.73 21.78
C LYS A 217 4.38 -13.98 22.33
N LEU A 218 3.91 -14.90 21.46
CA LEU A 218 3.23 -16.13 21.87
C LEU A 218 4.17 -17.11 22.58
N VAL A 219 5.44 -17.18 22.17
CA VAL A 219 6.46 -18.03 22.79
C VAL A 219 6.97 -17.42 24.11
N ASN A 220 7.24 -16.11 24.13
CA ASN A 220 7.79 -15.40 25.29
C ASN A 220 6.73 -14.68 26.13
N LYS A 221 5.56 -15.29 26.33
CA LYS A 221 4.45 -14.71 27.13
C LYS A 221 4.85 -14.26 28.53
N LYS A 222 5.82 -14.94 29.16
CA LYS A 222 6.27 -14.64 30.52
C LYS A 222 7.12 -13.37 30.65
N GLN A 223 7.77 -12.94 29.56
CA GLN A 223 8.61 -11.73 29.55
C GLN A 223 7.93 -10.53 28.87
N PHE A 224 6.75 -10.73 28.30
CA PHE A 224 6.00 -9.67 27.64
C PHE A 224 5.38 -8.71 28.66
N HIS A 225 5.90 -7.49 28.70
CA HIS A 225 5.32 -6.41 29.49
C HIS A 225 4.25 -5.71 28.65
N ARG A 226 3.05 -5.56 29.21
CA ARG A 226 1.94 -4.91 28.52
C ARG A 226 2.18 -3.40 28.47
N GLY A 227 2.03 -2.82 27.28
CA GLY A 227 2.03 -1.37 27.10
C GLY A 227 0.78 -0.71 27.68
N PRO A 228 0.77 0.63 27.80
CA PRO A 228 -0.34 1.41 28.36
C PRO A 228 -1.64 1.27 27.55
N LEU A 229 -1.54 1.02 26.24
CA LEU A 229 -2.68 0.63 25.41
C LEU A 229 -2.71 -0.91 25.27
N HIS A 230 -3.71 -1.55 25.86
CA HIS A 230 -3.89 -3.01 25.75
C HIS A 230 -5.34 -3.38 25.42
N LEU A 231 -5.51 -4.38 24.55
CA LEU A 231 -6.83 -4.90 24.18
C LEU A 231 -7.42 -5.89 25.21
N GLY A 232 -6.87 -5.94 26.43
CA GLY A 232 -7.35 -6.78 27.51
C GLY A 232 -7.24 -8.27 27.18
N ARG A 233 -8.39 -8.97 27.07
CA ARG A 233 -8.45 -10.39 26.67
C ARG A 233 -8.13 -10.63 25.20
N PHE A 234 -8.19 -9.58 24.37
CA PHE A 234 -7.84 -9.63 22.95
C PHE A 234 -6.38 -9.22 22.69
N SER A 235 -5.55 -9.08 23.74
CA SER A 235 -4.12 -8.77 23.65
C SER A 235 -3.26 -10.00 23.86
#